data_AF-A0A382T0X2-F1
#
_entry.id   AF-A0A382T0X2-F1
#
_cell.length_a   1.000
_cell.length_b   1.000
_cell.length_c   1.000
_cell.angle_alpha   90.00
_cell.angle_beta   90.00
_cell.angle_gamma   90.00
#
_symmetry.space_group_name_H-M   'P 1'
#
loop_
_entity.id
_entity.type
_entity.pdbx_description
1 polymer ?
#
loop_
_entity_poly.entity_id
_entity_poly.type
_entity_poly.pdbx_seq_one_letter_code
_entity_poly.pdbx_strand_id
1 'polypeptide(L)'
;MKDLIRSFIDRFFFDEETIYFALLLITSIIVLIIFGGVLLPVLISLVIAFLLNGLVGMFQNFNLSRWLSLTLSLLIFFGLYLSLILILPSIVNQINSLIQSLPNIVVSFQKTLLGMSEAYPDIFSEQDIRSLLLNISSQINNLLSGVLGQLATTISFAVSALLYAILIPLMVFFFVKDRDILLSMVSSFFPKERSLIDAIFKEMNGQLFNYVTGKIIEMFIVG
;
A
#
# COMPACT_ATOMS: atom_id res chain seq x y z
N MET A 1 20.97 25.58 26.55
CA MET A 1 20.14 25.10 25.41
C MET A 1 20.54 25.74 24.08
N LYS A 2 20.63 27.08 23.97
CA LYS A 2 21.06 27.74 22.72
C LYS A 2 22.46 27.30 22.24
N ASP A 3 23.40 27.06 23.15
CA ASP A 3 24.76 26.63 22.77
C ASP A 3 24.85 25.15 22.36
N LEU A 4 23.98 24.30 22.91
CA LEU A 4 23.83 22.91 22.46
C LEU A 4 23.19 22.84 21.07
N ILE A 5 22.19 23.69 20.80
CA ILE A 5 21.54 23.79 19.49
C ILE A 5 22.53 24.35 18.46
N ARG A 6 23.31 25.38 18.80
CA ARG A 6 24.38 25.91 17.94
C ARG A 6 25.46 24.86 17.66
N SER A 7 25.97 24.19 18.70
CA SER A 7 26.95 23.10 18.54
C SER A 7 26.46 21.96 17.64
N PHE A 8 25.16 21.64 17.71
CA PHE A 8 24.54 20.60 16.88
C PHE A 8 24.35 21.08 15.43
N ILE A 9 23.94 22.33 15.24
CA ILE A 9 23.78 22.96 13.92
C ILE A 9 25.13 23.09 13.24
N ASP A 10 26.13 23.63 13.91
CA ASP A 10 27.46 23.83 13.32
C ASP A 10 28.01 22.47 12.88
N ARG A 11 27.97 21.44 13.75
CA ARG A 11 28.48 20.09 13.44
C ARG A 11 27.80 19.38 12.25
N PHE A 12 26.53 19.67 11.97
CA PHE A 12 25.77 19.05 10.86
C PHE A 12 25.71 19.91 9.61
N PHE A 13 25.82 21.24 9.72
CA PHE A 13 25.64 22.19 8.60
C PHE A 13 26.96 22.88 8.20
N PHE A 14 28.12 22.27 8.48
CA PHE A 14 29.43 22.83 8.10
C PHE A 14 29.70 22.81 6.59
N ASP A 15 29.13 21.85 5.86
CA ASP A 15 29.32 21.72 4.40
C ASP A 15 28.09 22.24 3.64
N GLU A 16 28.31 23.05 2.60
CA GLU A 16 27.25 23.61 1.74
C GLU A 16 26.33 22.50 1.20
N GLU A 17 26.88 21.32 0.88
CA GLU A 17 26.12 20.14 0.42
C GLU A 17 25.05 19.69 1.43
N THR A 18 25.33 19.76 2.74
CA THR A 18 24.40 19.27 3.77
C THR A 18 23.26 20.27 4.00
N ILE A 19 23.52 21.57 3.84
CA ILE A 19 22.48 22.60 3.84
C ILE A 19 21.51 22.38 2.66
N TYR A 20 22.03 22.16 1.45
CA TYR A 20 21.19 21.86 0.28
C TYR A 20 20.38 20.57 0.47
N PHE A 21 20.98 19.52 1.02
CA PHE A 21 20.28 18.26 1.28
C PHE A 21 19.17 18.41 2.33
N ALA A 22 19.43 19.13 3.43
CA ALA A 22 18.41 19.40 4.44
C ALA A 22 17.27 20.26 3.90
N LEU A 23 17.58 21.29 3.11
CA LEU A 23 16.57 22.13 2.46
C LEU A 23 15.72 21.32 1.47
N LEU A 24 16.33 20.40 0.72
CA LEU A 24 15.62 19.47 -0.16
C LEU A 24 14.69 18.54 0.63
N LEU A 25 15.15 17.97 1.74
CA LEU A 25 14.32 17.12 2.61
C LEU A 25 13.11 17.87 3.17
N ILE A 26 13.33 19.07 3.72
CA ILE A 26 12.25 19.91 4.27
C ILE A 26 11.25 20.26 3.17
N THR A 27 11.74 20.67 2.00
CA THR A 27 10.88 21.02 0.85
C THR A 27 10.05 19.81 0.39
N SER A 28 10.68 18.64 0.29
CA SER A 28 10.01 17.38 -0.07
C SER A 28 8.91 17.02 0.94
N ILE A 29 9.19 17.13 2.25
CA ILE A 29 8.19 16.88 3.29
C ILE A 29 7.02 17.85 3.19
N ILE A 30 7.27 19.15 2.99
CA ILE A 30 6.21 20.15 2.83
C ILE A 30 5.34 19.83 1.61
N VAL A 31 5.96 19.48 0.48
CA VAL A 31 5.25 19.08 -0.74
C VAL A 31 4.40 17.82 -0.48
N LEU A 32 4.91 16.85 0.27
CA LEU A 32 4.15 15.64 0.63
C LEU A 32 2.97 15.95 1.56
N ILE A 33 3.11 16.87 2.50
CA ILE A 33 2.01 17.26 3.39
C ILE A 33 0.90 17.98 2.59
N ILE A 34 1.27 18.86 1.66
CA ILE A 34 0.31 19.67 0.91
C ILE A 34 -0.32 18.86 -0.25
N PHE A 35 0.49 18.10 -0.98
CA PHE A 35 0.10 17.42 -2.23
C PHE A 35 0.05 15.89 -2.12
N GLY A 36 0.25 15.31 -0.93
CA GLY A 36 0.38 13.86 -0.74
C GLY A 36 -0.78 13.04 -1.31
N GLY A 37 -2.02 13.52 -1.20
CA GLY A 37 -3.19 12.84 -1.78
C GLY A 37 -3.16 12.77 -3.31
N VAL A 38 -2.66 13.80 -3.99
CA VAL A 38 -2.55 13.83 -5.46
C VAL A 38 -1.30 13.10 -5.94
N LEU A 39 -0.22 13.15 -5.14
CA LEU A 39 1.04 12.47 -5.42
C LEU A 39 0.99 10.97 -5.11
N LEU A 40 -0.01 10.48 -4.37
CA LEU A 40 -0.12 9.08 -3.97
C LEU A 40 0.05 8.08 -5.14
N PRO A 41 -0.66 8.18 -6.29
CA PRO A 41 -0.44 7.28 -7.42
C PRO A 41 0.98 7.38 -7.97
N VAL A 42 1.59 8.56 -7.95
CA VAL A 42 2.98 8.77 -8.39
C VAL A 42 3.95 8.04 -7.46
N LEU A 43 3.79 8.19 -6.14
CA LEU A 43 4.64 7.54 -5.14
C LEU A 43 4.53 6.03 -5.19
N ILE A 44 3.31 5.49 -5.27
CA ILE A 44 3.07 4.05 -5.42
C ILE A 44 3.76 3.54 -6.69
N SER A 45 3.62 4.28 -7.80
CA SER A 45 4.23 3.90 -9.07
C SER A 45 5.75 3.93 -9.01
N LEU A 46 6.34 4.87 -8.26
CA LEU A 46 7.78 4.99 -8.09
C LEU A 46 8.33 3.79 -7.30
N VAL A 47 7.65 3.38 -6.23
CA VAL A 47 7.99 2.17 -5.46
C VAL A 47 7.91 0.92 -6.34
N ILE A 48 6.80 0.75 -7.09
CA ILE A 48 6.65 -0.40 -7.97
C ILE A 48 7.71 -0.38 -9.09
N ALA A 49 7.94 0.77 -9.72
CA ALA A 49 8.95 0.91 -10.77
C ALA A 49 10.37 0.63 -10.25
N PHE A 50 10.66 0.99 -8.99
CA PHE A 50 11.91 0.63 -8.33
C PHE A 50 12.06 -0.89 -8.23
N LEU A 51 11.03 -1.61 -7.75
CA LEU A 51 11.04 -3.07 -7.67
C LEU A 51 11.17 -3.72 -9.06
N LEU A 52 10.45 -3.22 -10.06
CA LEU A 52 10.53 -3.72 -11.43
C LEU A 52 11.90 -3.46 -12.06
N ASN A 53 12.57 -2.35 -11.75
CA ASN A 53 13.95 -2.13 -12.19
C ASN A 53 14.91 -3.18 -11.59
N GLY A 54 14.67 -3.63 -10.36
CA GLY A 54 15.35 -4.79 -9.78
C GLY A 54 15.14 -6.07 -10.60
N LEU A 55 13.90 -6.34 -11.03
CA LEU A 55 13.58 -7.47 -11.92
C LEU A 55 14.23 -7.34 -13.31
N VAL A 56 14.25 -6.13 -13.88
CA VAL A 56 14.95 -5.86 -15.15
C VAL A 56 16.43 -6.18 -15.02
N GLY A 57 17.07 -5.76 -13.92
CA GLY A 57 18.47 -6.08 -13.62
C GLY A 57 18.69 -7.58 -13.45
N MET A 58 17.79 -8.27 -12.75
CA MET A 58 17.84 -9.73 -12.61
C MET A 58 17.79 -10.43 -13.98
N PHE A 59 16.90 -10.03 -14.88
CA PHE A 59 16.84 -10.58 -16.23
C PHE A 59 18.08 -10.26 -17.08
N GLN A 60 18.65 -9.06 -16.94
CA GLN A 60 19.91 -8.71 -17.61
C GLN A 60 21.08 -9.59 -17.13
N ASN A 61 21.11 -9.98 -15.85
CA ASN A 61 22.10 -10.92 -15.31
C ASN A 61 21.98 -12.33 -15.91
N PHE A 62 20.83 -12.68 -16.51
CA PHE A 62 20.64 -13.91 -17.29
C PHE A 62 20.97 -13.72 -18.79
N ASN A 63 21.79 -12.74 -19.14
CA ASN A 63 22.20 -12.40 -20.51
C ASN A 63 21.07 -11.99 -21.46
N LEU A 64 19.90 -11.58 -20.94
CA LEU A 64 18.83 -11.02 -21.77
C LEU A 64 19.16 -9.58 -22.17
N SER A 65 18.79 -9.20 -23.40
CA SER A 65 18.95 -7.83 -23.87
C SER A 65 18.10 -6.87 -23.03
N ARG A 66 18.56 -5.63 -22.84
CA ARG A 66 17.84 -4.62 -22.03
C ARG A 66 16.37 -4.49 -22.43
N TRP A 67 16.08 -4.55 -23.72
CA TRP A 67 14.72 -4.49 -24.27
C TRP A 67 13.87 -5.70 -23.89
N LEU A 68 14.43 -6.91 -23.94
CA LEU A 68 13.75 -8.14 -23.52
C LEU A 68 13.47 -8.12 -22.01
N SER A 69 14.47 -7.78 -21.20
CA SER A 69 14.34 -7.70 -19.74
C SER A 69 13.26 -6.70 -19.32
N LEU A 70 13.20 -5.55 -19.98
CA LEU A 70 12.17 -4.54 -19.75
C LEU A 70 10.78 -5.05 -20.12
N THR A 71 10.63 -5.61 -21.32
CA THR A 71 9.35 -6.10 -21.82
C THR A 71 8.81 -7.22 -20.94
N LEU A 72 9.67 -8.16 -20.52
CA LEU A 72 9.28 -9.27 -19.66
C LEU A 72 8.86 -8.80 -18.27
N SER A 73 9.60 -7.85 -17.68
CA SER A 73 9.24 -7.26 -16.38
C SER A 73 7.90 -6.53 -16.43
N LEU A 74 7.64 -5.78 -17.50
CA LEU A 74 6.36 -5.11 -17.70
C LEU A 74 5.23 -6.11 -17.95
N LEU A 75 5.47 -7.20 -18.70
CA LEU A 75 4.48 -8.26 -18.89
C LEU A 75 4.08 -8.92 -17.56
N ILE A 76 5.06 -9.21 -16.69
CA ILE A 76 4.79 -9.75 -15.35
C ILE A 76 3.96 -8.74 -14.55
N PHE A 77 4.35 -7.46 -14.56
CA PHE A 77 3.61 -6.42 -13.87
C PHE A 77 2.16 -6.31 -14.36
N PHE A 78 1.95 -6.14 -15.66
CA PHE A 78 0.60 -6.03 -16.23
C PHE A 78 -0.22 -7.30 -16.06
N GLY A 79 0.41 -8.49 -16.10
CA GLY A 79 -0.23 -9.76 -15.83
C GLY A 79 -0.75 -9.86 -14.39
N LEU A 80 0.09 -9.52 -13.41
CA LEU A 80 -0.32 -9.47 -11.99
C LEU A 80 -1.37 -8.39 -11.75
N TYR A 81 -1.18 -7.21 -12.33
CA TYR A 81 -2.09 -6.08 -12.22
C TYR A 81 -3.49 -6.42 -12.76
N LEU A 82 -3.54 -7.03 -13.95
CA LEU A 82 -4.80 -7.44 -14.57
C LEU A 82 -5.47 -8.56 -13.74
N SER A 83 -4.69 -9.55 -13.27
CA SER A 83 -5.19 -10.60 -12.37
C SER A 83 -5.87 -10.02 -11.13
N LEU A 84 -5.24 -9.04 -10.47
CA LEU A 84 -5.81 -8.35 -9.31
C LEU A 84 -7.13 -7.65 -9.65
N ILE A 85 -7.20 -6.94 -10.78
CA ILE A 85 -8.44 -6.29 -11.24
C ILE A 85 -9.55 -7.31 -11.49
N LEU A 86 -9.24 -8.46 -12.10
CA LEU A 86 -10.25 -9.49 -12.39
C LEU A 86 -10.78 -10.17 -11.12
N ILE A 87 -9.95 -10.30 -10.08
CA ILE A 87 -10.35 -10.92 -8.81
C ILE A 87 -11.18 -9.94 -7.96
N LEU A 88 -10.94 -8.63 -8.10
CA LEU A 88 -11.56 -7.61 -7.25
C LEU A 88 -13.11 -7.65 -7.22
N PRO A 89 -13.83 -7.79 -8.35
CA PRO A 89 -15.30 -7.95 -8.34
C PRO A 89 -15.76 -9.19 -7.57
N SER A 90 -15.01 -10.29 -7.64
CA SER A 90 -15.33 -11.51 -6.90
C SER A 90 -15.24 -11.27 -5.40
N ILE A 91 -14.18 -10.58 -4.94
CA ILE A 91 -14.02 -10.20 -3.52
C ILE A 91 -15.18 -9.31 -3.07
N VAL A 92 -15.56 -8.31 -3.87
CA VAL A 92 -16.70 -7.42 -3.57
C VAL A 92 -18.00 -8.22 -3.46
N ASN A 93 -18.26 -9.14 -4.41
CA ASN A 93 -19.43 -9.99 -4.39
C ASN A 93 -19.44 -10.94 -3.18
N GLN A 94 -18.28 -11.47 -2.78
CA GLN A 94 -18.13 -12.31 -1.59
C GLN A 94 -18.42 -11.52 -0.31
N ILE A 95 -17.92 -10.30 -0.19
CA ILE A 95 -18.21 -9.41 0.95
C ILE A 95 -19.70 -9.09 0.99
N ASN A 96 -20.31 -8.73 -0.15
CA ASN A 96 -21.75 -8.46 -0.22
C ASN A 96 -22.58 -9.70 0.18
N SER A 97 -22.18 -10.89 -0.27
CA SER A 97 -22.85 -12.15 0.09
C SER A 97 -22.70 -12.47 1.59
N LEU A 98 -21.53 -12.19 2.17
CA LEU A 98 -21.32 -12.33 3.61
C LEU A 98 -22.25 -11.39 4.38
N ILE A 99 -22.28 -10.11 4.02
CA ILE A 99 -23.16 -9.11 4.67
C ILE A 99 -24.63 -9.52 4.58
N GLN A 100 -25.08 -10.02 3.43
CA GLN A 100 -26.47 -10.46 3.23
C GLN A 100 -26.79 -11.77 3.96
N SER A 101 -25.80 -12.64 4.21
CA SER A 101 -26.00 -13.91 4.91
C SER A 101 -25.88 -13.81 6.43
N LEU A 102 -25.24 -12.76 6.96
CA LEU A 102 -25.10 -12.52 8.41
C LEU A 102 -26.43 -12.62 9.17
N PRO A 103 -27.55 -12.01 8.75
CA PRO A 103 -28.84 -12.14 9.45
C PRO A 103 -29.30 -13.61 9.55
N ASN A 104 -29.14 -14.39 8.47
CA ASN A 104 -29.53 -15.80 8.44
C ASN A 104 -28.65 -16.66 9.35
N ILE A 105 -27.36 -16.33 9.44
CA ILE A 105 -26.42 -16.98 10.37
C ILE A 105 -26.86 -16.71 11.81
N VAL A 106 -27.24 -15.48 12.15
CA VAL A 106 -27.73 -15.11 13.49
C VAL A 106 -29.02 -15.84 13.84
N VAL A 107 -29.99 -15.89 12.93
CA VAL A 107 -31.25 -16.62 13.14
C VAL A 107 -31.01 -18.11 13.35
N SER A 108 -30.09 -18.71 12.58
CA SER A 108 -29.71 -20.12 12.73
C SER A 108 -29.04 -20.37 14.07
N PHE A 109 -28.12 -19.50 14.48
CA PHE A 109 -27.43 -19.55 15.77
C PHE A 109 -28.40 -19.40 16.95
N GLN A 110 -29.37 -18.47 16.85
CA GLN A 110 -30.46 -18.30 17.81
C GLN A 110 -31.28 -19.59 17.95
N LYS A 111 -31.66 -20.22 16.84
CA LYS A 111 -32.43 -21.46 16.84
C LYS A 111 -31.67 -22.62 17.52
N THR A 112 -30.37 -22.73 17.27
CA THR A 112 -29.51 -23.73 17.92
C THR A 112 -29.40 -23.49 19.42
N LEU A 113 -29.16 -22.25 19.86
CA LEU A 113 -29.07 -21.92 21.28
C LEU A 113 -30.38 -22.16 22.03
N LEU A 114 -31.53 -21.83 21.43
CA LEU A 114 -32.84 -22.13 22.00
C LEU A 114 -33.06 -23.64 22.14
N GLY A 115 -32.70 -24.43 21.11
CA GLY A 115 -32.77 -25.89 21.19
C GLY A 115 -31.83 -26.49 22.26
N MET A 116 -30.68 -25.88 22.51
CA MET A 116 -29.78 -26.29 23.61
C MET A 116 -30.34 -25.91 24.99
N SER A 117 -31.01 -24.76 25.10
CA SER A 117 -31.70 -24.34 26.33
C SER A 117 -32.84 -25.30 26.70
N GLU A 118 -33.59 -25.77 25.70
CA GLU A 118 -34.65 -26.77 25.90
C GLU A 118 -34.09 -28.13 26.33
N ALA A 119 -32.91 -28.52 25.83
CA ALA A 119 -32.25 -29.77 26.17
C ALA A 119 -31.52 -29.75 27.54
N TYR A 120 -31.07 -28.57 27.99
CA TYR A 120 -30.31 -28.40 29.24
C TYR A 120 -30.80 -27.20 30.08
N PRO A 121 -32.04 -27.26 30.59
CA PRO A 121 -32.67 -26.14 31.32
C PRO A 121 -32.00 -25.80 32.66
N ASP A 122 -31.26 -26.73 33.26
CA ASP A 122 -30.55 -26.52 34.54
C ASP A 122 -29.27 -25.67 34.41
N ILE A 123 -28.76 -25.49 33.18
CA ILE A 123 -27.48 -24.80 32.90
C ILE A 123 -27.72 -23.45 32.22
N PHE A 124 -28.81 -23.32 31.44
CA PHE A 124 -29.10 -22.13 30.65
C PHE A 124 -30.51 -21.61 30.90
N SER A 125 -30.63 -20.38 31.44
CA SER A 125 -31.92 -19.70 31.57
C SER A 125 -32.34 -19.12 30.21
N GLU A 126 -33.61 -19.36 29.84
CA GLU A 126 -34.17 -18.88 28.57
C GLU A 126 -34.16 -17.34 28.47
N GLN A 127 -34.25 -16.67 29.62
CA GLN A 127 -34.24 -15.21 29.74
C GLN A 127 -32.86 -14.60 29.44
N ASP A 128 -31.79 -15.23 29.93
CA ASP A 128 -30.42 -14.79 29.68
C ASP A 128 -30.05 -14.98 28.21
N ILE A 129 -30.46 -16.11 27.60
CA ILE A 129 -30.24 -16.37 26.17
C ILE A 129 -30.99 -15.34 25.31
N ARG A 130 -32.27 -15.06 25.60
CA ARG A 130 -33.05 -14.08 24.84
C ARG A 130 -32.47 -12.67 24.92
N SER A 131 -32.02 -12.23 26.11
CA SER A 131 -31.44 -10.89 26.27
C SER A 131 -30.10 -10.74 25.55
N LEU A 132 -29.23 -11.76 25.60
CA LEU A 132 -27.97 -11.80 24.85
C LEU A 132 -28.21 -11.76 23.33
N LEU A 133 -29.18 -12.53 22.84
CA LEU A 133 -29.52 -12.57 21.41
C LEU A 133 -30.09 -11.24 20.90
N LEU A 134 -30.92 -10.55 21.69
CA LEU A 134 -31.42 -9.21 21.35
C LEU A 134 -30.28 -8.19 21.25
N ASN A 135 -29.33 -8.24 22.18
CA ASN A 135 -28.15 -7.37 22.15
C ASN A 135 -27.28 -7.64 20.91
N ILE A 136 -26.98 -8.90 20.61
CA ILE A 136 -26.18 -9.30 19.43
C ILE A 136 -26.88 -8.88 18.13
N SER A 137 -28.19 -9.14 18.02
CA SER A 137 -28.97 -8.78 16.83
C SER A 137 -29.00 -7.26 16.62
N SER A 138 -29.14 -6.47 17.69
CA SER A 138 -29.10 -5.01 17.61
C SER A 138 -27.74 -4.48 17.14
N GLN A 139 -26.63 -5.05 17.64
CA GLN A 139 -25.28 -4.65 17.22
C GLN A 139 -25.02 -5.00 15.75
N ILE A 140 -25.44 -6.18 15.32
CA ILE A 140 -25.31 -6.62 13.92
C ILE A 140 -26.13 -5.72 13.00
N ASN A 141 -27.36 -5.37 13.37
CA ASN A 141 -28.19 -4.44 12.59
C ASN A 141 -27.57 -3.04 12.51
N ASN A 142 -26.98 -2.54 13.59
CA ASN A 142 -26.26 -1.25 13.60
C ASN A 142 -25.03 -1.30 12.69
N LEU A 143 -24.24 -2.38 12.75
CA LEU A 143 -23.09 -2.59 11.87
C LEU A 143 -23.51 -2.67 10.40
N LEU A 144 -24.54 -3.47 10.07
CA LEU A 144 -25.09 -3.59 8.72
C LEU A 144 -25.55 -2.22 8.19
N SER A 145 -26.30 -1.48 9.00
CA SER A 145 -26.82 -0.16 8.62
C SER A 145 -25.68 0.84 8.37
N GLY A 146 -24.63 0.82 9.20
CA GLY A 146 -23.45 1.66 9.02
C GLY A 146 -22.67 1.33 7.75
N VAL A 147 -22.44 0.04 7.47
CA VAL A 147 -21.74 -0.42 6.27
C VAL A 147 -22.55 -0.10 5.01
N LEU A 148 -23.85 -0.41 4.99
CA LEU A 148 -24.73 -0.12 3.85
C LEU A 148 -24.86 1.40 3.60
N GLY A 149 -24.89 2.21 4.66
CA GLY A 149 -24.88 3.67 4.56
C GLY A 149 -23.58 4.21 3.93
N GLN A 150 -22.42 3.64 4.30
CA GLN A 150 -21.15 3.97 3.66
C GLN A 150 -21.10 3.56 2.19
N LEU A 151 -21.63 2.37 1.87
CA LEU A 151 -21.73 1.89 0.49
C LEU A 151 -22.61 2.81 -0.39
N ALA A 152 -23.63 3.45 0.17
CA ALA A 152 -24.44 4.43 -0.57
C ALA A 152 -23.67 5.72 -0.92
N THR A 153 -22.62 6.06 -0.17
CA THR A 153 -21.74 7.23 -0.44
C THR A 153 -20.54 6.95 -1.36
N THR A 154 -20.49 5.76 -1.98
CA THR A 154 -19.32 5.22 -2.71
C THR A 154 -18.95 5.95 -4.01
N ILE A 155 -19.83 6.77 -4.58
CA ILE A 155 -19.62 7.35 -5.93
C ILE A 155 -18.30 8.14 -6.02
N SER A 156 -17.98 8.97 -5.01
CA SER A 156 -16.72 9.73 -5.00
C SER A 156 -15.48 8.84 -4.79
N PHE A 157 -15.59 7.76 -4.01
CA PHE A 157 -14.48 6.83 -3.80
C PHE A 157 -14.19 6.01 -5.05
N ALA A 158 -15.24 5.55 -5.74
CA ALA A 158 -15.12 4.77 -6.98
C ALA A 158 -14.43 5.55 -8.09
N VAL A 159 -14.74 6.85 -8.26
CA VAL A 159 -14.09 7.71 -9.26
C VAL A 159 -12.60 7.87 -8.96
N SER A 160 -12.23 8.18 -7.72
CA SER A 160 -10.81 8.30 -7.34
C SER A 160 -10.05 6.98 -7.51
N ALA A 161 -10.67 5.86 -7.14
CA ALA A 161 -10.09 4.53 -7.32
C ALA A 161 -9.87 4.20 -8.81
N LEU A 162 -10.82 4.55 -9.68
CA LEU A 162 -10.68 4.39 -11.14
C LEU A 162 -9.53 5.24 -11.69
N LEU A 163 -9.42 6.50 -11.27
CA LEU A 163 -8.30 7.36 -11.66
C LEU A 163 -6.97 6.77 -11.23
N TYR A 164 -6.86 6.28 -9.99
CA TYR A 164 -5.64 5.64 -9.50
C TYR A 164 -5.34 4.33 -10.24
N ALA A 165 -6.35 3.52 -10.53
CA ALA A 165 -6.23 2.29 -11.31
C ALA A 165 -5.76 2.56 -12.76
N ILE A 166 -5.99 3.74 -13.31
CA ILE A 166 -5.46 4.09 -14.64
C ILE A 166 -4.07 4.71 -14.53
N LEU A 167 -3.89 5.64 -13.58
CA LEU A 167 -2.66 6.41 -13.44
C LEU A 167 -1.49 5.55 -12.97
N ILE A 168 -1.68 4.64 -12.02
CA ILE A 168 -0.61 3.81 -11.47
C ILE A 168 0.08 2.97 -12.55
N PRO A 169 -0.61 2.09 -13.29
CA PRO A 169 0.06 1.26 -14.29
C PRO A 169 0.69 2.08 -15.42
N LEU A 170 0.08 3.21 -15.78
CA LEU A 170 0.63 4.15 -16.76
C LEU A 170 1.95 4.75 -16.26
N MET A 171 1.97 5.26 -15.03
CA MET A 171 3.17 5.84 -14.42
C MET A 171 4.27 4.79 -14.22
N VAL A 172 3.93 3.58 -13.77
CA VAL A 172 4.88 2.47 -13.65
C VAL A 172 5.55 2.18 -14.99
N PHE A 173 4.76 2.10 -16.07
CA PHE A 173 5.29 1.88 -17.41
C PHE A 173 6.32 2.96 -17.80
N PHE A 174 5.97 4.24 -17.66
CA PHE A 174 6.88 5.34 -17.99
C PHE A 174 8.11 5.38 -17.08
N PHE A 175 7.96 5.11 -15.78
CA PHE A 175 9.07 5.14 -14.81
C PHE A 175 10.09 4.02 -15.03
N VAL A 176 9.65 2.84 -15.47
CA VAL A 176 10.57 1.74 -15.82
C VAL A 176 11.19 1.98 -17.20
N LYS A 177 10.39 2.39 -18.19
CA LYS A 177 10.84 2.60 -19.57
C LYS A 177 11.82 3.75 -19.71
N ASP A 178 11.45 4.92 -19.20
CA ASP A 178 12.15 6.18 -19.44
C ASP A 178 13.02 6.60 -18.25
N ARG A 179 13.44 5.62 -17.43
CA ARG A 179 14.23 5.81 -16.21
C ARG A 179 15.40 6.77 -16.39
N ASP A 180 16.22 6.59 -17.43
CA ASP A 180 17.44 7.38 -17.63
C ASP A 180 17.09 8.85 -17.93
N ILE A 181 16.02 9.09 -18.69
CA ILE A 181 15.51 10.42 -19.00
C ILE A 181 14.95 11.08 -17.73
N LEU A 182 14.17 10.34 -16.94
CA LEU A 182 13.57 10.85 -15.70
C LEU A 182 14.65 11.16 -14.65
N LEU A 183 15.64 10.29 -14.49
CA LEU A 183 16.77 10.52 -13.59
C LEU A 183 17.60 11.72 -14.03
N SER A 184 17.85 11.90 -15.33
CA SER A 184 18.56 13.08 -15.82
C SER A 184 17.77 14.37 -15.58
N MET A 185 16.46 14.36 -15.80
CA MET A 185 15.57 15.50 -15.52
C MET A 185 15.56 15.83 -14.02
N VAL A 186 15.40 14.84 -13.15
CA VAL A 186 15.44 15.01 -11.69
C VAL A 186 16.81 15.54 -11.26
N SER A 187 17.90 14.97 -11.80
CA SER A 187 19.27 15.40 -11.48
C SER A 187 19.59 16.85 -11.86
N SER A 188 18.83 17.44 -12.79
CA SER A 188 18.99 18.84 -13.21
C SER A 188 18.48 19.85 -12.19
N PHE A 189 17.63 19.43 -11.24
CA PHE A 189 17.17 20.26 -10.12
C PHE A 189 18.16 20.29 -8.95
N PHE A 190 19.20 19.46 -8.97
CA PHE A 190 20.21 19.40 -7.90
C PHE A 190 21.41 20.32 -8.20
N PRO A 191 22.06 20.87 -7.15
CA PRO A 191 23.31 21.61 -7.30
C PRO A 191 24.44 20.74 -7.89
N LYS A 192 25.45 21.40 -8.48
CA LYS A 192 26.56 20.73 -9.18
C LYS A 192 27.45 19.91 -8.24
N GLU A 193 27.63 20.37 -7.01
CA GLU A 193 28.23 19.61 -5.91
C GLU A 193 27.15 18.78 -5.24
N ARG A 194 27.17 17.48 -5.52
CA ARG A 194 26.18 16.50 -5.07
C ARG A 194 26.82 15.19 -4.61
N SER A 195 28.09 15.25 -4.21
CA SER A 195 28.87 14.05 -3.87
C SER A 195 28.24 13.27 -2.71
N LEU A 196 27.77 13.99 -1.69
CA LEU A 196 27.02 13.44 -0.55
C LEU A 196 25.67 12.85 -0.98
N ILE A 197 24.93 13.53 -1.87
CA ILE A 197 23.61 13.07 -2.34
C ILE A 197 23.76 11.77 -3.14
N ASP A 198 24.70 11.73 -4.09
CA ASP A 198 24.96 10.55 -4.91
C ASP A 198 25.45 9.37 -4.05
N ALA A 199 26.26 9.63 -3.01
CA ALA A 199 26.70 8.61 -2.05
C ALA A 199 25.52 8.02 -1.26
N ILE A 200 24.65 8.86 -0.69
CA ILE A 200 23.45 8.42 0.04
C ILE A 200 22.52 7.63 -0.88
N PHE A 201 22.24 8.12 -2.08
CA PHE A 201 21.38 7.41 -3.03
C PHE A 201 21.94 6.05 -3.42
N LYS A 202 23.25 5.95 -3.64
CA LYS A 202 23.91 4.69 -3.96
C LYS A 202 23.82 3.70 -2.80
N GLU A 203 24.04 4.15 -1.58
CA GLU A 203 23.94 3.32 -0.38
C GLU A 203 22.50 2.88 -0.11
N MET A 204 21.53 3.80 -0.18
CA MET A 204 20.11 3.49 -0.06
C MET A 204 19.66 2.46 -1.11
N ASN A 205 20.09 2.61 -2.37
CA ASN A 205 19.75 1.66 -3.42
C ASN A 205 20.32 0.26 -3.11
N GLY A 206 21.54 0.17 -2.60
CA GLY A 206 22.13 -1.09 -2.15
C GLY A 206 21.39 -1.73 -0.97
N GLN A 207 21.03 -0.94 0.04
CA GLN A 207 20.29 -1.42 1.20
C GLN A 207 18.88 -1.89 0.83
N LEU A 208 18.18 -1.13 -0.02
CA LEU A 208 16.86 -1.51 -0.52
C LEU A 208 16.92 -2.80 -1.33
N PHE A 209 17.94 -2.97 -2.19
CA PHE A 209 18.14 -4.20 -2.94
C PHE A 209 18.34 -5.40 -2.01
N ASN A 210 19.27 -5.28 -1.04
CA ASN A 210 19.54 -6.35 -0.07
C ASN A 210 18.31 -6.69 0.78
N TYR A 211 17.56 -5.68 1.21
CA TYR A 211 16.32 -5.87 1.97
C TYR A 211 15.27 -6.62 1.14
N VAL A 212 15.05 -6.22 -0.12
CA VAL A 212 14.08 -6.86 -1.01
C VAL A 212 14.48 -8.30 -1.30
N THR A 213 15.76 -8.56 -1.61
CA THR A 213 16.25 -9.94 -1.83
C THR A 213 16.09 -10.79 -0.57
N GLY A 214 16.46 -10.25 0.59
CA GLY A 214 16.28 -10.93 1.88
C GLY A 214 14.81 -11.24 2.16
N LYS A 215 13.91 -10.28 1.91
CA LYS A 215 12.46 -10.46 2.11
C LYS A 215 11.84 -11.48 1.17
N ILE A 216 12.26 -11.51 -0.08
CA ILE A 216 11.79 -12.54 -1.03
C ILE A 216 12.20 -13.93 -0.55
N ILE A 217 13.47 -14.10 -0.13
CA ILE A 217 13.95 -15.38 0.41
C ILE A 217 13.17 -15.77 1.67
N GLU A 218 12.91 -14.83 2.57
CA GLU A 218 12.08 -15.05 3.76
C GLU A 218 10.68 -15.54 3.40
N MET A 219 10.00 -14.88 2.45
CA MET A 219 8.66 -15.30 1.99
C MET A 219 8.67 -16.71 1.40
N PHE A 220 9.72 -17.08 0.64
CA PHE A 220 9.84 -18.45 0.10
C PHE A 220 10.08 -19.52 1.17
N ILE A 221 10.82 -19.19 2.24
CA ILE A 221 11.15 -20.14 3.31
C ILE A 221 9.98 -20.29 4.29
N VAL A 222 9.32 -19.20 4.65
CA VAL A 222 8.29 -19.18 5.69
C VAL A 222 6.91 -19.49 5.12
N GLY A 223 6.62 -19.06 3.88
CA GLY A 223 5.29 -19.16 3.26
C GLY A 223 4.40 -17.99 3.64
#